data_AF-B8G0S6-F1
#
_entry.id   AF-B8G0S6-F1
#
_cell.length_a   1.000
_cell.length_b   1.000
_cell.length_c   1.000
_cell.angle_alpha   90.00
_cell.angle_beta   90.00
_cell.angle_gamma   90.00
#
_symmetry.space_group_name_H-M   'P 1'
#
loop_
_entity.id
_entity.type
_entity.pdbx_description
1 polymer ?
#
loop_
_entity_poly.entity_id
_entity_poly.type
_entity_poly.pdbx_seq_one_letter_code
_entity_poly.pdbx_strand_id
1 'polypeptide(L)'
;MTKLLFTNIIFLFLIIGFIYLLAKFVRPRLRRVYRWKTNLLIAGAYLALLVVSIPLALFLDQGEFFQSRNAQAQGMLAEAPADWSEDGGRYHIFENEPLERQAGLVENSRQTYAADTPQLRIQTAGSTGYGRIFLERKKNADGLIEVSTYVAPHYARTDTFKPIDFTKLVAPPQITWEAGVLKIGDPVKQSFEFKMYSDSFPVWQFKEEKQSNYIGGGSMTFGEKGILVRIPPDMEVVDGDSGEFTWVSNQ
;
A
#
# COMPACT_ATOMS: atom_id res chain seq x y z
N MET A 1 -2.01 28.15 -17.85
CA MET A 1 -0.55 28.30 -18.14
C MET A 1 -0.05 29.75 -18.14
N THR A 2 -0.74 30.70 -18.78
CA THR A 2 -0.25 32.10 -18.92
C THR A 2 -0.16 32.90 -17.62
N LYS A 3 -1.08 32.69 -16.66
CA LYS A 3 -1.03 33.37 -15.35
C LYS A 3 0.16 32.92 -14.48
N LEU A 4 0.52 31.65 -14.51
CA LEU A 4 1.63 31.07 -13.75
C LEU A 4 3.00 31.57 -14.25
N LEU A 5 3.18 31.68 -15.57
CA LEU A 5 4.38 32.27 -16.16
C LEU A 5 4.53 33.74 -15.78
N PHE A 6 3.43 34.50 -15.79
CA PHE A 6 3.45 35.91 -15.43
C PHE A 6 3.81 36.13 -13.95
N THR A 7 3.25 35.33 -13.04
CA THR A 7 3.58 35.39 -11.60
C THR A 7 5.05 35.02 -11.35
N ASN A 8 5.57 33.99 -12.02
CA ASN A 8 6.98 33.58 -11.88
C ASN A 8 7.97 34.64 -12.40
N ILE A 9 7.62 35.35 -13.48
CA ILE A 9 8.44 36.45 -14.01
C ILE A 9 8.46 37.62 -13.02
N ILE A 10 7.32 37.98 -12.41
CA ILE A 10 7.27 39.04 -11.40
C ILE A 10 8.13 38.70 -10.17
N PHE A 11 8.07 37.45 -9.70
CA PHE A 11 8.93 36.99 -8.60
C PHE A 11 10.42 37.06 -8.94
N LEU A 12 10.80 36.68 -10.15
CA LEU A 12 12.19 36.78 -10.62
C LEU A 12 12.69 38.24 -10.56
N PHE A 13 11.88 39.19 -11.04
CA PHE A 13 12.23 40.62 -10.98
C PHE A 13 12.32 41.16 -9.56
N LEU A 14 11.46 40.71 -8.65
CA LEU A 14 11.53 41.08 -7.22
C LEU A 14 12.81 40.55 -6.56
N ILE A 15 13.22 39.31 -6.86
CA ILE A 15 14.45 38.71 -6.34
C ILE A 15 15.68 39.46 -6.85
N ILE A 16 15.73 39.78 -8.15
CA ILE A 16 16.84 40.55 -8.75
C ILE A 16 16.93 41.94 -8.13
N GLY A 17 15.79 42.62 -7.93
CA GLY A 17 15.73 43.92 -7.26
C GLY A 17 16.21 43.87 -5.82
N PHE A 18 15.87 42.81 -5.08
CA PHE A 18 16.30 42.59 -3.71
C PHE A 18 17.81 42.33 -3.59
N ILE A 19 18.38 41.50 -4.47
CA ILE A 19 19.82 41.23 -4.53
C ILE A 19 20.59 42.51 -4.86
N TYR A 20 20.09 43.32 -5.80
CA TYR A 20 20.71 44.60 -6.16
C TYR A 20 20.72 45.60 -4.98
N LEU A 21 19.62 45.67 -4.22
CA LEU A 21 19.53 46.49 -3.01
C LEU A 21 20.51 46.03 -1.92
N LEU A 22 20.60 44.71 -1.70
CA LEU A 22 21.58 44.11 -0.78
C LEU A 22 23.01 44.47 -1.19
N ALA A 23 23.37 44.30 -2.46
CA ALA A 23 24.70 44.61 -2.96
C ALA A 23 25.04 46.11 -2.83
N LYS A 24 24.06 47.00 -3.01
CA LYS A 24 24.26 48.46 -2.91
C LYS A 24 24.43 48.95 -1.46
N PHE A 25 23.73 48.34 -0.50
CA PHE A 25 23.84 48.69 0.92
C PHE A 25 25.04 48.07 1.63
N VAL A 26 25.63 47.02 1.05
CA VAL A 26 26.84 46.34 1.57
C VAL A 26 28.12 46.98 1.00
N ARG A 27 28.37 48.25 1.33
CA ARG A 27 29.69 48.89 1.10
C ARG A 27 30.65 48.63 2.28
N PRO A 28 31.94 48.29 2.04
CA PRO A 28 32.81 47.78 3.09
C PRO A 28 33.62 48.89 3.75
N ARG A 29 33.13 49.55 4.80
CA ARG A 29 33.98 50.49 5.57
C ARG A 29 33.92 50.50 7.11
N LEU A 30 33.21 49.61 7.81
CA LEU A 30 33.26 49.60 9.30
C LEU A 30 33.12 48.21 9.95
N ARG A 31 34.12 47.33 9.76
CA ARG A 31 34.11 45.89 10.13
C ARG A 31 33.69 45.49 11.56
N ARG A 32 33.71 46.36 12.58
CA ARG A 32 33.40 45.98 13.97
C ARG A 32 31.96 46.26 14.41
N VAL A 33 31.39 47.42 14.04
CA VAL A 33 29.97 47.75 14.26
C VAL A 33 29.08 47.04 13.22
N TYR A 34 29.66 46.70 12.06
CA TYR A 34 28.92 46.03 10.99
C TYR A 34 28.41 44.65 11.40
N ARG A 35 29.12 43.86 12.22
CA ARG A 35 28.71 42.49 12.57
C ARG A 35 27.33 42.42 13.23
N TRP A 36 27.03 43.32 14.17
CA TRP A 36 25.72 43.33 14.81
C TRP A 36 24.63 43.86 13.87
N LYS A 37 24.90 44.93 13.11
CA LYS A 37 23.93 45.48 12.15
C LYS A 37 23.69 44.57 10.94
N THR A 38 24.70 43.84 10.47
CA THR A 38 24.54 42.83 9.41
C THR A 38 23.84 41.58 9.91
N ASN A 39 24.15 41.10 11.12
CA ASN A 39 23.38 40.00 11.71
C ASN A 39 21.91 40.39 11.92
N LEU A 40 21.64 41.64 12.31
CA LEU A 40 20.28 42.15 12.48
C LEU A 40 19.58 42.36 11.11
N LEU A 41 20.30 42.79 10.08
CA LEU A 41 19.78 42.85 8.70
C LEU A 41 19.50 41.46 8.12
N ILE A 42 20.38 40.48 8.36
CA ILE A 42 20.20 39.08 7.92
C ILE A 42 19.02 38.46 8.66
N ALA A 43 18.94 38.65 9.99
CA ALA A 43 17.81 38.20 10.79
C ALA A 43 16.50 38.88 10.36
N GLY A 44 16.53 40.18 10.07
CA GLY A 44 15.38 40.94 9.57
C GLY A 44 14.95 40.52 8.16
N ALA A 45 15.90 40.25 7.26
CA ALA A 45 15.62 39.73 5.93
C ALA A 45 15.06 38.31 5.99
N TYR A 46 15.60 37.47 6.87
CA TYR A 46 15.08 36.13 7.14
C TYR A 46 13.67 36.20 7.71
N LEU A 47 13.43 37.06 8.71
CA LEU A 47 12.11 37.29 9.29
C LEU A 47 11.12 37.81 8.24
N ALA A 48 11.53 38.76 7.40
CA ALA A 48 10.69 39.29 6.33
C ALA A 48 10.35 38.20 5.30
N LEU A 49 11.33 37.37 4.91
CA LEU A 49 11.09 36.21 4.04
C LEU A 49 10.08 35.25 4.66
N LEU A 50 10.19 35.00 5.98
CA LEU A 50 9.33 34.09 6.74
C LEU A 50 7.91 34.67 6.91
N VAL A 51 7.78 35.98 7.12
CA VAL A 51 6.48 36.67 7.17
C VAL A 51 5.82 36.70 5.80
N VAL A 52 6.60 36.88 4.72
CA VAL A 52 6.10 36.87 3.34
C VAL A 52 5.76 35.45 2.86
N SER A 53 6.42 34.42 3.38
CA SER A 53 6.10 33.03 3.02
C SER A 53 4.73 32.57 3.54
N ILE A 54 4.23 33.14 4.64
CA ILE A 54 2.91 32.84 5.21
C ILE A 54 1.76 33.14 4.23
N PRO A 55 1.58 34.39 3.73
CA PRO A 55 0.53 34.67 2.75
C PRO A 55 0.78 33.94 1.43
N LEU A 56 2.04 33.77 1.00
CA LEU A 56 2.37 32.94 -0.16
C LEU A 56 1.87 31.50 -0.01
N ALA A 57 2.01 30.90 1.17
CA ALA A 57 1.50 29.56 1.47
C ALA A 57 -0.04 29.50 1.48
N LEU A 58 -0.72 30.61 1.80
CA LEU A 58 -2.18 30.73 1.70
C LEU A 58 -2.67 30.91 0.24
N PHE A 59 -1.85 31.50 -0.63
CA PHE A 59 -2.15 31.69 -2.06
C PHE A 59 -1.70 30.53 -2.96
N LEU A 60 -0.81 29.67 -2.46
CA LEU A 60 -0.51 28.38 -3.07
C LEU A 60 -1.72 27.48 -2.88
N ASP A 61 -2.56 27.44 -3.91
CA ASP A 61 -3.74 26.57 -3.97
C ASP A 61 -3.32 25.13 -3.69
N GLN A 62 -3.66 24.65 -2.49
CA GLN A 62 -3.20 23.36 -1.96
C GLN A 62 -3.79 22.18 -2.75
N GLY A 63 -4.76 22.45 -3.64
CA GLY A 63 -5.44 21.45 -4.45
C GLY A 63 -4.62 20.85 -5.59
N GLU A 64 -3.87 21.65 -6.36
CA GLU A 64 -3.28 21.16 -7.63
C GLU A 64 -1.79 20.79 -7.57
N PHE A 65 -1.00 21.39 -6.67
CA PHE A 65 0.43 21.06 -6.53
C PHE A 65 0.72 19.95 -5.51
N PHE A 66 -0.20 19.71 -4.56
CA PHE A 66 -0.03 18.70 -3.50
C PHE A 66 -1.01 17.53 -3.61
N GLN A 67 -1.96 17.54 -4.55
CA GLN A 67 -2.57 16.30 -5.01
C GLN A 67 -1.51 15.49 -5.76
N SER A 68 -0.68 14.80 -5.00
CA SER A 68 0.10 13.70 -5.54
C SER A 68 -0.86 12.77 -6.28
N ARG A 69 -0.38 12.11 -7.34
CA ARG A 69 -1.10 11.01 -8.00
C ARG A 69 -1.65 9.96 -7.00
N ASN A 70 -1.19 9.97 -5.73
CA ASN A 70 -1.71 9.13 -4.67
C ASN A 70 -3.14 9.51 -4.23
N ALA A 71 -3.64 10.71 -4.49
CA ALA A 71 -5.06 11.03 -4.23
C ALA A 71 -6.00 10.20 -5.12
N GLN A 72 -5.55 9.83 -6.32
CA GLN A 72 -6.28 8.92 -7.20
C GLN A 72 -6.13 7.44 -6.78
N ALA A 73 -5.06 7.10 -6.06
CA ALA A 73 -4.84 5.77 -5.46
C ALA A 73 -5.43 5.61 -4.04
N GLN A 74 -5.73 6.71 -3.34
CA GLN A 74 -6.39 6.72 -2.03
C GLN A 74 -7.78 6.08 -2.08
N GLY A 75 -8.46 6.13 -3.23
CA GLY A 75 -9.72 5.39 -3.44
C GLY A 75 -9.55 3.87 -3.53
N MET A 76 -8.32 3.37 -3.74
CA MET A 76 -8.02 1.93 -3.84
C MET A 76 -7.31 1.38 -2.60
N LEU A 77 -6.66 2.23 -1.80
CA LEU A 77 -5.92 1.87 -0.59
C LEU A 77 -6.74 2.30 0.63
N ALA A 78 -7.52 1.37 1.19
CA ALA A 78 -8.26 1.63 2.42
C ALA A 78 -7.27 1.72 3.60
N GLU A 79 -7.53 2.64 4.54
CA GLU A 79 -6.85 2.61 5.83
C GLU A 79 -7.27 1.32 6.55
N ALA A 80 -6.32 0.53 7.03
CA ALA A 80 -6.64 -0.71 7.73
C ALA A 80 -7.48 -0.41 8.99
N PRO A 81 -8.45 -1.26 9.34
CA PRO A 81 -9.21 -1.08 10.57
C PRO A 81 -8.29 -1.11 11.80
N ALA A 82 -8.53 -0.22 12.77
CA ALA A 82 -7.65 -0.01 13.93
C ALA A 82 -7.44 -1.28 14.79
N ASP A 83 -8.44 -2.16 14.83
CA ASP A 83 -8.50 -3.41 15.58
C ASP A 83 -7.68 -4.57 14.97
N TRP A 84 -7.09 -4.38 13.79
CA TRP A 84 -6.43 -5.44 13.01
C TRP A 84 -4.90 -5.42 13.14
N SER A 85 -4.35 -4.47 13.89
CA SER A 85 -2.91 -4.15 13.91
C SER A 85 -2.11 -4.65 15.12
N GLU A 86 -2.74 -5.26 16.14
CA GLU A 86 -2.06 -5.40 17.44
C GLU A 86 -1.35 -6.73 17.73
N ASP A 87 -1.70 -7.87 17.12
CA ASP A 87 -1.22 -9.17 17.67
C ASP A 87 -0.43 -10.09 16.74
N GLY A 88 -0.20 -9.75 15.47
CA GLY A 88 0.66 -10.54 14.57
C GLY A 88 0.19 -11.98 14.24
N GLY A 89 -0.75 -12.56 15.00
CA GLY A 89 -1.31 -13.90 14.86
C GLY A 89 -2.79 -13.91 14.42
N ARG A 90 -3.28 -12.87 13.76
CA ARG A 90 -4.69 -12.74 13.34
C ARG A 90 -4.92 -12.91 11.83
N TYR A 91 -3.90 -13.26 11.05
CA TYR A 91 -4.02 -13.40 9.60
C TYR A 91 -4.25 -14.84 9.16
N HIS A 92 -4.91 -15.64 9.98
CA HIS A 92 -5.18 -17.04 9.70
C HIS A 92 -6.53 -17.22 9.01
N ILE A 93 -6.61 -18.14 8.07
CA ILE A 93 -7.88 -18.58 7.49
C ILE A 93 -8.47 -19.64 8.42
N PHE A 94 -9.65 -19.37 8.98
CA PHE A 94 -10.31 -20.30 9.90
C PHE A 94 -10.97 -21.44 9.12
N GLU A 95 -10.73 -22.68 9.51
CA GLU A 95 -11.25 -23.85 8.79
C GLU A 95 -12.73 -24.11 9.11
N ASN A 96 -13.20 -23.60 10.25
CA ASN A 96 -14.53 -23.87 10.81
C ASN A 96 -15.59 -22.83 10.39
N GLU A 97 -15.21 -21.81 9.61
CA GLU A 97 -16.10 -20.76 9.16
C GLU A 97 -16.10 -20.68 7.63
N PRO A 98 -17.25 -20.45 6.97
CA PRO A 98 -17.29 -20.26 5.53
C PRO A 98 -16.36 -19.12 5.12
N LEU A 99 -15.37 -19.41 4.26
CA LEU A 99 -14.36 -18.44 3.84
C LEU A 99 -14.98 -17.13 3.32
N GLU A 100 -16.07 -17.23 2.57
CA GLU A 100 -16.83 -16.08 2.03
C GLU A 100 -17.38 -15.12 3.09
N ARG A 101 -17.54 -15.60 4.33
CA ARG A 101 -18.11 -14.83 5.45
C ARG A 101 -17.05 -14.36 6.45
N GLN A 102 -15.81 -14.86 6.32
CA GLN A 102 -14.74 -14.46 7.21
C GLN A 102 -14.40 -12.99 6.98
N ALA A 103 -14.42 -12.21 8.05
CA ALA A 103 -14.08 -10.80 7.97
C ALA A 103 -12.65 -10.64 7.44
N GLY A 104 -12.43 -9.61 6.60
CA GLY A 104 -11.10 -9.25 6.09
C GLY A 104 -10.51 -10.21 5.04
N LEU A 105 -11.14 -11.35 4.79
CA LEU A 105 -10.73 -12.24 3.71
C LEU A 105 -11.22 -11.66 2.38
N VAL A 106 -10.31 -11.51 1.41
CA VAL A 106 -10.64 -10.99 0.09
C VAL A 106 -10.54 -12.11 -0.93
N GLU A 107 -11.64 -12.37 -1.64
CA GLU A 107 -11.62 -13.20 -2.84
C GLU A 107 -10.89 -12.45 -3.96
N ASN A 108 -9.78 -13.00 -4.45
CA ASN A 108 -8.97 -12.37 -5.49
C ASN A 108 -8.98 -13.11 -6.84
N SER A 109 -9.60 -14.29 -6.91
CA SER A 109 -9.92 -14.99 -8.17
C SER A 109 -11.05 -15.98 -7.96
N ARG A 110 -11.88 -16.14 -8.98
CA ARG A 110 -12.89 -17.20 -9.10
C ARG A 110 -12.80 -17.80 -10.49
N GLN A 111 -12.73 -19.12 -10.55
CA GLN A 111 -12.66 -19.88 -11.80
C GLN A 111 -13.58 -21.09 -11.72
N THR A 112 -14.09 -21.51 -12.86
CA THR A 112 -15.02 -22.62 -12.95
C THR A 112 -14.60 -23.55 -14.08
N TYR A 113 -14.63 -24.85 -13.81
CA TYR A 113 -14.19 -25.89 -14.73
C TYR A 113 -15.28 -26.95 -14.88
N ALA A 114 -15.43 -27.49 -16.10
CA ALA A 114 -16.31 -28.63 -16.33
C ALA A 114 -15.68 -29.90 -15.74
N ALA A 115 -16.46 -30.63 -14.96
CA ALA A 115 -16.08 -31.92 -14.37
C ALA A 115 -16.19 -33.04 -15.43
N ASP A 116 -15.33 -32.99 -16.45
CA ASP A 116 -15.34 -33.96 -17.56
C ASP A 116 -14.88 -35.37 -17.14
N THR A 117 -14.31 -35.48 -15.94
CA THR A 117 -13.84 -36.72 -15.33
C THR A 117 -14.49 -36.92 -13.96
N PRO A 118 -14.76 -38.17 -13.56
CA PRO A 118 -15.31 -38.46 -12.22
C PRO A 118 -14.28 -38.26 -11.10
N GLN A 119 -13.00 -38.11 -11.46
CA GLN A 119 -11.89 -37.98 -10.55
C GLN A 119 -11.27 -36.59 -10.62
N LEU A 120 -10.89 -36.07 -9.46
CA LEU A 120 -10.10 -34.86 -9.25
C LEU A 120 -8.76 -35.25 -8.64
N ARG A 121 -7.67 -34.92 -9.33
CA ARG A 121 -6.32 -34.89 -8.77
C ARG A 121 -5.86 -33.44 -8.64
N ILE A 122 -5.32 -33.05 -7.50
CA ILE A 122 -4.77 -31.71 -7.29
C ILE A 122 -3.24 -31.80 -7.36
N GLN A 123 -2.61 -30.94 -8.16
CA GLN A 123 -1.15 -30.86 -8.28
C GLN A 123 -0.70 -29.43 -8.03
N THR A 124 0.25 -29.26 -7.11
CA THR A 124 0.89 -27.98 -6.85
C THR A 124 2.28 -27.97 -7.50
N ALA A 125 2.58 -26.94 -8.27
CA ALA A 125 3.93 -26.72 -8.78
C ALA A 125 4.69 -25.82 -7.80
N GLY A 126 5.72 -26.37 -7.13
CA GLY A 126 6.60 -25.58 -6.26
C GLY A 126 5.91 -24.98 -5.03
N SER A 127 6.33 -23.77 -4.65
CA SER A 127 5.70 -23.01 -3.57
C SER A 127 4.69 -22.06 -4.18
N THR A 128 3.43 -22.50 -4.22
CA THR A 128 2.30 -21.70 -4.73
C THR A 128 2.12 -20.37 -4.00
N GLY A 129 2.77 -20.17 -2.85
CA GLY A 129 2.52 -19.04 -1.95
C GLY A 129 1.13 -19.07 -1.30
N TYR A 130 0.31 -20.08 -1.62
CA TYR A 130 -1.01 -20.37 -1.07
C TYR A 130 -0.87 -21.64 -0.23
N GLY A 131 -0.69 -21.43 1.08
CA GLY A 131 -0.27 -22.49 2.00
C GLY A 131 -1.34 -23.51 2.33
N ARG A 132 -2.62 -23.26 2.00
CA ARG A 132 -3.73 -24.15 2.36
C ARG A 132 -4.74 -24.31 1.21
N ILE A 133 -5.16 -25.55 0.98
CA ILE A 133 -6.21 -25.90 0.02
C ILE A 133 -7.38 -26.49 0.81
N PHE A 134 -8.53 -25.84 0.71
CA PHE A 134 -9.78 -26.22 1.31
C PHE A 134 -10.65 -26.95 0.29
N LEU A 135 -11.20 -28.10 0.67
CA LEU A 135 -12.11 -28.88 -0.16
C LEU A 135 -13.53 -28.83 0.40
N GLU A 136 -14.49 -28.54 -0.47
CA GLU A 136 -15.91 -28.49 -0.13
C GLU A 136 -16.71 -29.31 -1.14
N ARG A 137 -17.63 -30.16 -0.65
CA ARG A 137 -18.61 -30.81 -1.53
C ARG A 137 -19.83 -29.91 -1.72
N LYS A 138 -20.21 -29.69 -2.97
CA LYS A 138 -21.42 -28.97 -3.34
C LYS A 138 -22.66 -29.81 -3.03
N LYS A 139 -23.74 -29.12 -2.65
CA LYS A 139 -25.06 -29.74 -2.47
C LYS A 139 -25.70 -30.11 -3.82
N ASN A 140 -25.36 -29.37 -4.89
CA ASN A 140 -25.93 -29.55 -6.23
C ASN A 140 -24.93 -30.26 -7.15
N ALA A 141 -25.41 -31.19 -7.96
CA ALA A 141 -24.66 -31.85 -9.03
C ALA A 141 -24.83 -31.09 -10.35
N ASP A 142 -24.14 -29.97 -10.50
CA ASP A 142 -24.13 -29.18 -11.73
C ASP A 142 -22.97 -29.53 -12.68
N GLY A 143 -22.14 -30.51 -12.31
CA GLY A 143 -21.00 -30.93 -13.10
C GLY A 143 -19.88 -29.88 -13.18
N LEU A 144 -19.84 -28.92 -12.25
CA LEU A 144 -18.86 -27.85 -12.23
C LEU A 144 -17.98 -27.91 -10.98
N ILE A 145 -16.67 -27.79 -11.22
CA ILE A 145 -15.68 -27.52 -10.18
C ILE A 145 -15.51 -26.01 -10.07
N GLU A 146 -15.67 -25.45 -8.88
CA GLU A 146 -15.42 -24.04 -8.62
C GLU A 146 -14.15 -23.89 -7.81
N VAL A 147 -13.26 -23.01 -8.26
CA VAL A 147 -12.01 -22.73 -7.56
C VAL A 147 -11.94 -21.25 -7.25
N SER A 148 -11.90 -20.93 -5.97
CA SER A 148 -11.84 -19.55 -5.47
C SER A 148 -10.57 -19.36 -4.67
N THR A 149 -9.86 -18.27 -4.88
CA THR A 149 -8.65 -17.94 -4.11
C THR A 149 -8.92 -16.79 -3.18
N TYR A 150 -8.40 -16.91 -1.97
CA TYR A 150 -8.63 -15.99 -0.88
C TYR A 150 -7.31 -15.51 -0.29
N VAL A 151 -7.28 -14.24 0.08
CA VAL A 151 -6.11 -13.58 0.65
C VAL A 151 -6.53 -12.87 1.92
N ALA A 152 -5.94 -13.26 3.04
CA ALA A 152 -6.06 -12.55 4.30
C ALA A 152 -5.25 -11.24 4.23
N PRO A 153 -5.53 -10.25 5.08
CA PRO A 153 -5.00 -8.91 4.85
C PRO A 153 -3.48 -8.78 4.77
N HIS A 154 -3.03 -7.91 3.87
CA HIS A 154 -1.62 -7.58 3.61
C HIS A 154 -1.39 -6.08 3.82
N TYR A 155 -0.47 -5.74 4.72
CA TYR A 155 -0.27 -4.36 5.13
C TYR A 155 1.21 -3.95 5.08
N ALA A 156 1.47 -2.72 4.65
CA ALA A 156 2.76 -2.07 4.82
C ALA A 156 2.62 -0.93 5.84
N ARG A 157 3.39 -1.00 6.93
CA ARG A 157 3.38 0.03 7.97
C ARG A 157 4.17 1.26 7.50
N THR A 158 3.58 2.44 7.67
CA THR A 158 4.27 3.72 7.45
C THR A 158 4.80 4.29 8.76
N ASP A 159 5.72 5.24 8.65
CA ASP A 159 6.26 6.06 9.75
C ASP A 159 5.17 6.90 10.45
N THR A 160 4.12 7.27 9.72
CA THR A 160 2.91 7.92 10.27
C THR A 160 1.99 6.97 11.03
N PHE A 161 2.40 5.72 11.26
CA PHE A 161 1.62 4.62 11.85
C PHE A 161 0.32 4.26 11.11
N LYS A 162 0.06 4.88 9.95
CA LYS A 162 -1.05 4.51 9.07
C LYS A 162 -0.64 3.33 8.18
N PRO A 163 -1.28 2.16 8.31
CA PRO A 163 -0.99 1.01 7.45
C PRO A 163 -1.57 1.23 6.03
N ILE A 164 -0.81 0.84 5.03
CA ILE A 164 -1.27 0.75 3.64
C ILE A 164 -1.77 -0.67 3.41
N ASP A 165 -3.07 -0.84 3.19
CA ASP A 165 -3.67 -2.10 2.74
C ASP A 165 -3.41 -2.33 1.25
N PHE A 166 -2.69 -3.40 0.93
CA PHE A 166 -2.46 -3.83 -0.45
C PHE A 166 -3.04 -5.22 -0.77
N THR A 167 -3.93 -5.74 0.08
CA THR A 167 -4.55 -7.07 -0.03
C THR A 167 -5.19 -7.30 -1.39
N LYS A 168 -5.99 -6.33 -1.85
CA LYS A 168 -6.71 -6.40 -3.14
C LYS A 168 -5.80 -6.39 -4.36
N LEU A 169 -4.53 -6.01 -4.18
CA LEU A 169 -3.55 -5.96 -5.25
C LEU A 169 -2.80 -7.29 -5.40
N VAL A 170 -2.91 -8.22 -4.46
CA VAL A 170 -2.21 -9.51 -4.50
C VAL A 170 -2.73 -10.37 -5.65
N ALA A 171 -1.85 -10.70 -6.59
CA ALA A 171 -2.19 -11.57 -7.71
C ALA A 171 -2.53 -13.00 -7.25
N PRO A 172 -3.57 -13.62 -7.82
CA PRO A 172 -3.90 -15.03 -7.57
C PRO A 172 -2.86 -15.97 -8.23
N PRO A 173 -2.81 -17.25 -7.82
CA PRO A 173 -1.97 -18.25 -8.47
C PRO A 173 -2.56 -18.60 -9.84
N GLN A 174 -1.72 -19.14 -10.72
CA GLN A 174 -2.21 -19.71 -11.96
C GLN A 174 -2.89 -21.03 -11.66
N ILE A 175 -4.16 -21.17 -12.05
CA ILE A 175 -4.92 -22.40 -11.87
C ILE A 175 -5.35 -22.85 -13.26
N THR A 176 -5.15 -24.12 -13.55
CA THR A 176 -5.54 -24.73 -14.83
C THR A 176 -6.10 -26.12 -14.61
N TRP A 177 -7.07 -26.51 -15.44
CA TRP A 177 -7.71 -27.82 -15.41
C TRP A 177 -7.40 -28.59 -16.70
N GLU A 178 -6.76 -29.75 -16.57
CA GLU A 178 -6.41 -30.59 -17.71
C GLU A 178 -6.56 -32.07 -17.35
N ALA A 179 -7.41 -32.80 -18.09
CA ALA A 179 -7.55 -34.25 -18.01
C ALA A 179 -7.74 -34.80 -16.58
N GLY A 180 -8.60 -34.18 -15.78
CA GLY A 180 -8.86 -34.60 -14.39
C GLY A 180 -7.86 -34.06 -13.36
N VAL A 181 -6.91 -33.22 -13.79
CA VAL A 181 -5.88 -32.65 -12.92
C VAL A 181 -6.06 -31.14 -12.79
N LEU A 182 -6.29 -30.69 -11.55
CA LEU A 182 -6.26 -29.29 -11.18
C LEU A 182 -4.81 -28.91 -10.83
N LYS A 183 -4.15 -28.20 -11.74
CA LYS A 183 -2.79 -27.71 -11.56
C LYS A 183 -2.83 -26.32 -10.97
N ILE A 184 -2.14 -26.15 -9.85
CA ILE A 184 -1.97 -24.88 -9.13
C ILE A 184 -0.50 -24.49 -9.28
N GLY A 185 -0.25 -23.52 -10.14
CA GLY A 185 1.07 -23.00 -10.44
C GLY A 185 1.49 -21.85 -9.52
N ASP A 186 2.73 -21.43 -9.69
CA ASP A 186 3.26 -20.24 -9.02
C ASP A 186 2.43 -19.00 -9.39
N PRO A 187 2.23 -18.07 -8.44
CA PRO A 187 1.64 -16.78 -8.75
C PRO A 187 2.58 -15.99 -9.66
N VAL A 188 1.99 -15.11 -10.46
CA VAL A 188 2.76 -14.19 -11.29
C VAL A 188 3.64 -13.34 -10.38
N LYS A 189 4.95 -13.30 -10.67
CA LYS A 189 5.90 -12.46 -9.91
C LYS A 189 5.40 -11.02 -9.91
N GLN A 190 5.08 -10.52 -8.72
CA GLN A 190 4.58 -9.18 -8.51
C GLN A 190 5.58 -8.37 -7.69
N SER A 191 5.75 -7.10 -8.04
CA SER A 191 6.58 -6.15 -7.30
C SER A 191 5.72 -5.00 -6.81
N PHE A 192 5.88 -4.65 -5.55
CA PHE A 192 5.25 -3.49 -4.92
C PHE A 192 6.32 -2.48 -4.56
N GLU A 193 6.18 -1.24 -5.05
CA GLU A 193 7.07 -0.13 -4.72
C GLU A 193 6.35 0.82 -3.77
N PHE A 194 6.76 0.83 -2.49
CA PHE A 194 6.24 1.74 -1.49
C PHE A 194 7.20 2.92 -1.34
N LYS A 195 6.67 4.14 -1.48
CA LYS A 195 7.42 5.39 -1.28
C LYS A 195 7.01 6.03 0.03
N MET A 196 7.97 6.22 0.91
CA MET A 196 7.79 6.90 2.19
C MET A 196 8.38 8.31 2.09
N TYR A 197 7.66 9.28 2.62
CA TYR A 197 8.12 10.67 2.71
C TYR A 197 8.25 11.02 4.18
N SER A 198 9.50 11.23 4.63
CA SER A 198 9.72 11.78 5.95
C SER A 198 9.36 13.27 5.96
N ASP A 199 8.95 13.77 7.13
CA ASP A 199 8.77 15.20 7.33
C ASP A 199 10.02 15.98 6.92
N SER A 200 9.81 17.13 6.26
CA SER A 200 10.90 18.05 5.98
C SER A 200 11.49 18.60 7.28
N PHE A 201 12.78 18.95 7.27
CA PHE A 201 13.49 19.46 8.46
C PHE A 201 12.71 20.55 9.24
N PRO A 202 12.08 21.56 8.61
CA PRO A 202 11.31 22.55 9.35
C PRO A 202 10.09 21.96 10.07
N VAL A 203 9.38 21.00 9.45
CA VAL A 203 8.19 20.37 10.05
C VAL A 203 8.58 19.51 11.25
N TRP A 204 9.69 18.77 11.14
CA TRP A 204 10.21 17.93 12.20
C TRP A 204 10.54 18.72 13.48
N GLN A 205 10.95 19.99 13.37
CA GLN A 205 11.27 20.83 14.53
C GLN A 205 10.06 21.24 15.38
N PHE A 206 8.85 21.21 14.82
CA PHE A 206 7.62 21.66 15.50
C PHE A 206 6.68 20.51 15.87
N LYS A 207 6.94 19.28 15.38
CA LYS A 207 6.22 18.10 15.86
C LYS A 207 6.85 17.62 17.17
N GLU A 208 6.14 17.85 18.28
CA GLU A 208 6.43 17.27 19.60
C GLU A 208 6.17 15.75 19.67
N GLU A 209 6.07 15.07 18.54
CA GLU A 209 5.93 13.61 18.53
C GLU A 209 7.24 13.02 19.01
N LYS A 210 7.18 12.42 20.22
CA LYS A 210 8.24 11.61 20.81
C LYS A 210 8.84 10.77 19.69
N GLN A 211 10.06 11.10 19.28
CA GLN A 211 10.85 10.28 18.39
C GLN A 211 10.89 8.89 19.01
N SER A 212 10.03 8.00 18.54
CA SER A 212 10.30 6.60 18.69
C SER A 212 11.62 6.42 17.95
N ASN A 213 12.67 6.01 18.65
CA ASN A 213 13.99 5.70 18.10
C ASN A 213 13.94 4.50 17.12
N TYR A 214 12.78 4.20 16.54
CA TYR A 214 12.67 3.36 15.37
C TYR A 214 13.25 4.12 14.18
N ILE A 215 14.58 4.06 14.07
CA ILE A 215 15.26 3.83 12.80
C ILE A 215 14.78 2.44 12.33
N GLY A 216 13.49 2.31 12.05
CA GLY A 216 12.79 1.07 11.83
C GLY A 216 12.39 1.05 10.38
N GLY A 217 13.06 0.22 9.58
CA GLY A 217 12.61 -0.07 8.23
C GLY A 217 11.13 -0.42 8.24
N GLY A 218 10.38 0.06 7.23
CA GLY A 218 8.95 -0.23 7.11
C GLY A 218 8.70 -1.73 7.30
N SER A 219 7.83 -2.07 8.25
CA SER A 219 7.43 -3.46 8.48
C SER A 219 6.31 -3.81 7.51
N MET A 220 6.46 -4.92 6.80
CA MET A 220 5.39 -5.50 5.99
C MET A 220 4.83 -6.72 6.71
N THR A 221 3.51 -6.87 6.64
CA THR A 221 2.79 -8.01 7.18
C THR A 221 2.05 -8.69 6.02
N PHE A 222 2.30 -9.98 5.85
CA PHE A 222 1.67 -10.80 4.82
C PHE A 222 0.70 -11.77 5.48
N GLY A 223 -0.57 -11.66 5.14
CA GLY A 223 -1.58 -12.60 5.64
C GLY A 223 -1.54 -13.96 4.94
N GLU A 224 -2.20 -14.95 5.54
CA GLU A 224 -2.36 -16.25 4.91
C GLU A 224 -3.13 -16.16 3.60
N LYS A 225 -2.89 -17.16 2.75
CA LYS A 225 -3.52 -17.30 1.44
C LYS A 225 -4.05 -18.71 1.31
N GLY A 226 -5.28 -18.82 0.84
CA GLY A 226 -6.01 -20.09 0.76
C GLY A 226 -6.72 -20.27 -0.56
N ILE A 227 -6.92 -21.52 -0.95
CA ILE A 227 -7.66 -21.90 -2.16
C ILE A 227 -8.84 -22.75 -1.73
N LEU A 228 -10.05 -22.36 -2.08
CA LEU A 228 -11.25 -23.16 -1.91
C LEU A 228 -11.59 -23.86 -3.22
N VAL A 229 -11.64 -25.19 -3.19
CA VAL A 229 -12.04 -26.03 -4.30
C VAL A 229 -13.38 -26.67 -3.95
N ARG A 230 -14.44 -26.26 -4.64
CA ARG A 230 -15.77 -26.85 -4.52
C ARG A 230 -15.98 -27.86 -5.63
N ILE A 231 -16.32 -29.09 -5.25
CA ILE A 231 -16.50 -30.20 -6.18
C ILE A 231 -17.95 -30.70 -6.20
N PRO A 232 -18.40 -31.29 -7.32
CA PRO A 232 -19.66 -32.03 -7.37
C PRO A 232 -19.71 -33.14 -6.29
N PRO A 233 -20.91 -33.51 -5.80
CA PRO A 233 -21.08 -34.45 -4.70
C PRO A 233 -20.52 -35.85 -5.01
N ASP A 234 -20.60 -36.26 -6.28
CA ASP A 234 -20.22 -37.57 -6.83
C ASP A 234 -18.76 -37.66 -7.29
N MET A 235 -18.02 -36.55 -7.29
CA MET A 235 -16.61 -36.52 -7.69
C MET A 235 -15.70 -37.14 -6.63
N GLU A 236 -14.82 -38.04 -7.07
CA GLU A 236 -13.81 -38.68 -6.23
C GLU A 236 -12.52 -37.86 -6.22
N VAL A 237 -11.97 -37.56 -5.05
CA VAL A 237 -10.67 -36.87 -4.94
C VAL A 237 -9.60 -37.95 -4.82
N VAL A 238 -8.76 -38.05 -5.86
CA VAL A 238 -7.63 -38.98 -5.90
C VAL A 238 -6.42 -38.24 -5.38
N ASP A 239 -5.80 -38.78 -4.33
CA ASP A 239 -4.71 -38.12 -3.62
C ASP A 239 -3.60 -37.72 -4.60
N GLY A 240 -3.37 -36.41 -4.72
CA GLY A 240 -2.27 -35.83 -5.48
C GLY A 240 -1.01 -35.73 -4.63
N ASP A 241 0.11 -35.33 -5.21
CA ASP A 241 1.45 -35.28 -4.59
C ASP A 241 1.59 -34.36 -3.34
N SER A 242 0.49 -33.82 -2.81
CA SER A 242 0.46 -32.95 -1.65
C SER A 242 -0.46 -33.51 -0.56
N GLY A 243 0.12 -34.03 0.52
CA GLY A 243 -0.58 -34.02 1.80
C GLY A 243 -0.98 -32.58 2.16
N GLU A 244 -2.08 -32.43 2.89
CA GLU A 244 -2.66 -31.17 3.42
C GLU A 244 -3.73 -30.48 2.55
N PHE A 245 -4.74 -31.23 2.09
CA PHE A 245 -6.07 -30.64 1.83
C PHE A 245 -6.93 -30.70 3.11
N THR A 246 -7.59 -29.61 3.47
CA THR A 246 -8.52 -29.57 4.60
C THR A 246 -9.95 -29.64 4.08
N TRP A 247 -10.72 -30.64 4.51
CA TRP A 247 -12.15 -30.71 4.23
C TRP A 247 -12.90 -29.69 5.09
N VAL A 248 -13.61 -28.76 4.46
CA VAL A 248 -14.50 -27.82 5.14
C VAL A 248 -15.94 -28.30 5.01
N SER A 249 -16.64 -28.43 6.13
CA SER A 249 -18.01 -28.93 6.14
C SER A 249 -18.99 -27.82 5.77
N ASN A 250 -19.95 -28.17 4.92
CA ASN A 250 -21.08 -27.30 4.58
C ASN A 250 -22.07 -27.35 5.76
N GLN A 251 -22.10 -26.32 6.62
CA GLN A 251 -23.23 -26.10 7.53
C GLN A 251 -24.39 -25.46 6.75
#